data_AF-K2BFH4-F1
#
_entry.id   AF-K2BFH4-F1
#
_cell.length_a   1.000
_cell.length_b   1.000
_cell.length_c   1.000
_cell.angle_alpha   90.00
_cell.angle_beta   90.00
_cell.angle_gamma   90.00
#
_symmetry.space_group_name_H-M   'P 1'
#
loop_
_entity.id
_entity.type
_entity.pdbx_description
1 polymer ?
#
loop_
_entity_poly.entity_id
_entity_poly.type
_entity_poly.pdbx_seq_one_letter_code
_entity_poly.pdbx_strand_id
1 'polypeptide(L)'
;MTQASPAPHLPGHACQVLPADAIFVVSGVNLDDGLLGPDAVCPGDIYALDETQPALRLVVLRADGGQRVGAGSEVGREGDLLRFEARYAMMTADGDQVEIVLIALPDGSRVALPLSPMSA
;
A
#
# COMPACT_ATOMS: atom_id res chain seq x y z
N MET A 1 -27.94 34.73 -3.57
CA MET A 1 -26.83 33.90 -3.08
C MET A 1 -27.11 32.48 -3.52
N THR A 2 -26.49 32.03 -4.61
CA THR A 2 -26.72 30.70 -5.17
C THR A 2 -25.80 29.73 -4.43
N GLN A 3 -26.38 28.88 -3.58
CA GLN A 3 -25.65 27.85 -2.85
C GLN A 3 -25.22 26.77 -3.86
N ALA A 4 -23.91 26.57 -4.04
CA ALA A 4 -23.41 25.48 -4.85
C ALA A 4 -23.76 24.15 -4.16
N SER A 5 -24.45 23.26 -4.87
CA SER A 5 -24.65 21.88 -4.39
C SER A 5 -23.29 21.21 -4.20
N PRO A 6 -23.09 20.43 -3.12
CA PRO A 6 -21.86 19.66 -2.94
C PRO A 6 -21.69 18.68 -4.12
N ALA A 7 -20.48 18.60 -4.66
CA ALA A 7 -20.14 17.64 -5.70
C ALA A 7 -20.47 16.22 -5.22
N PRO A 8 -20.94 15.31 -6.11
CA PRO A 8 -21.28 13.96 -5.70
C PRO A 8 -20.04 13.27 -5.12
N HIS A 9 -20.10 12.91 -3.84
CA HIS A 9 -19.07 12.09 -3.20
C HIS A 9 -19.17 10.68 -3.78
N LEU A 10 -18.19 10.31 -4.61
CA LEU A 10 -18.05 8.93 -5.07
C LEU A 10 -17.88 8.02 -3.84
N PRO A 11 -18.52 6.84 -3.82
CA PRO A 11 -18.33 5.89 -2.73
C PRO A 11 -16.85 5.52 -2.60
N GLY A 12 -16.38 5.42 -1.36
CA GLY A 12 -15.01 4.96 -1.08
C GLY A 12 -14.79 3.52 -1.50
N HIS A 13 -13.57 3.22 -1.96
CA HIS A 13 -13.15 1.87 -2.30
C HIS A 13 -12.41 1.25 -1.10
N ALA A 14 -12.96 0.17 -0.53
CA ALA A 14 -12.28 -0.56 0.54
C ALA A 14 -11.35 -1.63 -0.05
N CYS A 15 -10.11 -1.68 0.43
CA CYS A 15 -9.12 -2.72 0.10
C CYS A 15 -8.37 -3.18 1.34
N GLN A 16 -7.62 -4.26 1.19
CA GLN A 16 -6.70 -4.78 2.19
C GLN A 16 -5.28 -4.36 1.83
N VAL A 17 -4.55 -3.87 2.82
CA VAL A 17 -3.13 -3.52 2.72
C VAL A 17 -2.35 -4.24 3.80
N LEU A 18 -1.08 -4.51 3.55
CA LEU A 18 -0.16 -5.04 4.55
C LEU A 18 0.71 -3.90 5.08
N PRO A 19 1.17 -3.94 6.34
CA PRO A 19 2.33 -3.13 6.73
C PRO A 19 3.47 -3.37 5.73
N ALA A 20 4.19 -2.33 5.31
CA ALA A 20 5.30 -2.53 4.37
C ALA A 20 6.38 -3.47 4.96
N ASP A 21 6.56 -3.44 6.28
CA ASP A 21 7.49 -4.31 7.01
C ASP A 21 6.99 -5.76 7.15
N ALA A 22 5.75 -6.05 6.76
CA ALA A 22 5.28 -7.44 6.65
C ALA A 22 5.84 -8.14 5.40
N ILE A 23 6.41 -7.39 4.44
CA ILE A 23 7.09 -7.93 3.28
C ILE A 23 8.57 -7.58 3.44
N PHE A 24 9.42 -8.56 3.70
CA PHE A 24 10.80 -8.30 4.13
C PHE A 24 11.80 -9.15 3.37
N VAL A 25 13.03 -8.65 3.24
CA VAL A 25 14.10 -9.32 2.50
C VAL A 25 14.67 -10.46 3.35
N VAL A 26 14.60 -11.68 2.82
CA VAL A 26 15.18 -12.89 3.43
C VAL A 26 16.51 -13.29 2.80
N SER A 27 16.85 -12.74 1.63
CA SER A 27 18.12 -12.97 0.95
C SER A 27 18.39 -11.81 0.00
N GLY A 28 19.53 -11.16 0.12
CA GLY A 28 19.85 -9.99 -0.71
C GLY A 28 20.80 -9.02 -0.02
N VAL A 29 20.89 -7.82 -0.58
CA VAL A 29 21.72 -6.74 -0.02
C VAL A 29 21.03 -6.09 1.17
N ASN A 30 19.71 -5.97 1.12
CA ASN A 30 18.89 -5.31 2.14
C ASN A 30 18.32 -6.30 3.17
N LEU A 31 19.10 -7.31 3.57
CA LEU A 31 18.64 -8.37 4.48
C LEU A 31 17.96 -7.78 5.74
N ASP A 32 16.80 -8.35 6.10
CA ASP A 32 15.93 -7.93 7.21
C ASP A 32 15.19 -6.59 7.04
N ASP A 33 15.40 -5.86 5.94
CA ASP A 33 14.61 -4.66 5.64
C ASP A 33 13.22 -5.03 5.10
N GLY A 34 12.21 -4.20 5.44
CA GLY A 34 10.87 -4.27 4.87
C GLY A 34 10.81 -3.80 3.40
N LEU A 35 9.59 -3.69 2.84
CA LEU A 35 9.40 -3.17 1.48
C LEU A 35 9.58 -1.65 1.44
N LEU A 36 10.79 -1.21 1.11
CA LEU A 36 11.18 0.20 1.07
C LEU A 36 10.71 0.91 -0.22
N GLY A 37 11.00 2.22 -0.32
CA GLY A 37 10.76 3.03 -1.50
C GLY A 37 11.67 2.68 -2.70
N PRO A 38 11.36 3.21 -3.90
CA PRO A 38 11.98 2.78 -5.16
C PRO A 38 13.49 3.02 -5.23
N ASP A 39 14.01 4.00 -4.50
CA ASP A 39 15.45 4.32 -4.47
C ASP A 39 16.25 3.44 -3.49
N ALA A 40 15.58 2.64 -2.66
CA ALA A 40 16.20 1.84 -1.60
C ALA A 40 16.13 0.32 -1.88
N VAL A 41 15.15 -0.14 -2.66
CA VAL A 41 15.05 -1.55 -3.06
C VAL A 41 16.19 -1.94 -4.00
N CYS A 42 16.72 -3.16 -3.85
CA CYS A 42 17.77 -3.69 -4.72
C CYS A 42 17.24 -4.82 -5.61
N PRO A 43 17.45 -4.77 -6.94
CA PRO A 43 17.19 -5.92 -7.80
C PRO A 43 18.02 -7.14 -7.35
N GLY A 44 17.36 -8.30 -7.24
CA GLY A 44 17.97 -9.53 -6.75
C GLY A 44 17.69 -9.83 -5.28
N ASP A 45 17.14 -8.88 -4.52
CA ASP A 45 16.57 -9.16 -3.21
C ASP A 45 15.38 -10.13 -3.35
N ILE A 46 15.34 -11.14 -2.47
CA ILE A 46 14.26 -12.11 -2.33
C ILE A 46 13.49 -11.76 -1.07
N TYR A 47 12.18 -11.64 -1.21
CA TYR A 47 11.28 -11.22 -0.14
C TYR A 47 10.43 -12.40 0.35
N ALA A 48 10.09 -12.38 1.63
CA ALA A 48 9.08 -13.24 2.24
C ALA A 48 7.96 -12.39 2.85
N LEU A 49 6.82 -13.04 3.11
CA LEU A 49 5.68 -12.46 3.81
C LEU A 49 5.69 -12.91 5.27
N ASP A 50 5.57 -11.97 6.20
CA ASP A 50 5.37 -12.23 7.62
C ASP A 50 3.89 -12.51 7.91
N GLU A 51 3.55 -13.78 8.08
CA GLU A 51 2.19 -14.24 8.35
C GLU A 51 1.63 -13.79 9.72
N THR A 52 2.49 -13.30 10.62
CA THR A 52 2.05 -12.83 11.94
C THR A 52 1.49 -11.42 11.89
N GLN A 53 1.74 -10.68 10.80
CA GLN A 53 1.21 -9.34 10.60
C GLN A 53 -0.07 -9.38 9.76
N PRO A 54 -1.23 -9.01 10.33
CA PRO A 54 -2.50 -9.10 9.63
C PRO A 54 -2.61 -8.03 8.54
N ALA A 55 -3.39 -8.36 7.50
CA ALA A 55 -3.87 -7.35 6.56
C ALA A 55 -4.79 -6.34 7.28
N LEU A 56 -4.65 -5.07 6.89
CA LEU A 56 -5.34 -3.93 7.45
C LEU A 56 -6.29 -3.35 6.42
N ARG A 57 -7.45 -2.88 6.86
CA ARG A 57 -8.43 -2.22 6.01
C ARG A 57 -7.98 -0.80 5.67
N LEU A 58 -7.98 -0.48 4.38
CA LEU A 58 -7.87 0.88 3.88
C LEU A 58 -9.11 1.23 3.06
N VAL A 59 -9.74 2.36 3.36
CA VAL A 59 -10.78 2.96 2.52
C VAL A 59 -10.15 4.10 1.74
N VAL A 60 -10.25 4.04 0.42
CA VAL A 60 -9.70 5.04 -0.48
C VAL A 60 -10.82 5.91 -1.04
N LEU A 61 -10.79 7.18 -0.70
CA LEU A 61 -11.68 8.20 -1.27
C LEU A 61 -11.00 8.88 -2.45
N ARG A 62 -11.77 9.16 -3.50
CA ARG A 62 -11.33 10.06 -4.58
C ARG A 62 -11.77 11.47 -4.23
N ALA A 63 -10.83 12.40 -4.24
CA ALA A 63 -11.09 13.83 -4.05
C ALA A 63 -10.37 14.62 -5.14
N ASP A 64 -10.76 15.88 -5.33
CA ASP A 64 -10.04 16.76 -6.25
C ASP A 64 -8.58 16.91 -5.79
N GLY A 65 -7.64 16.55 -6.66
CA GLY A 65 -6.21 16.59 -6.39
C GLY A 65 -5.59 15.31 -5.80
N GLY A 66 -6.32 14.20 -5.66
CA GLY A 66 -5.71 12.91 -5.33
C GLY A 66 -6.62 11.90 -4.63
N GLN A 67 -5.99 10.91 -3.99
CA GLN A 67 -6.68 9.91 -3.19
C GLN A 67 -6.41 10.16 -1.71
N ARG A 68 -7.44 9.94 -0.89
CA ARG A 68 -7.39 10.19 0.56
C ARG A 68 -7.87 8.98 1.35
N VAL A 69 -7.41 8.88 2.59
CA VAL A 69 -7.92 7.91 3.57
C VAL A 69 -9.38 8.25 3.89
N GLY A 70 -10.24 7.25 3.83
CA GLY A 70 -11.66 7.35 4.16
C GLY A 70 -11.99 6.79 5.54
N ALA A 71 -13.19 7.11 6.00
CA ALA A 71 -13.74 6.64 7.27
C ALA A 71 -13.70 5.10 7.40
N GLY A 72 -13.30 4.64 8.60
CA GLY A 72 -13.18 3.23 8.94
C GLY A 72 -11.91 2.53 8.42
N SER A 73 -10.94 3.27 7.88
CA SER A 73 -9.61 2.73 7.64
C SER A 73 -8.93 2.41 8.96
N GLU A 74 -8.16 1.33 8.99
CA GLU A 74 -7.33 0.91 10.13
C GLU A 74 -5.92 1.54 10.08
N VAL A 75 -5.58 2.16 8.95
CA VAL A 75 -4.30 2.86 8.71
C VAL A 75 -4.52 4.32 8.32
N GLY A 76 -3.60 5.18 8.75
CA GLY A 76 -3.69 6.63 8.53
C GLY A 76 -4.85 7.29 9.28
N ARG A 77 -5.04 8.59 9.06
CA ARG A 77 -6.20 9.35 9.57
C ARG A 77 -7.14 9.71 8.44
N GLU A 78 -8.45 9.73 8.72
CA GLU A 78 -9.44 10.14 7.74
C GLU A 78 -9.10 11.53 7.15
N GLY A 79 -9.11 11.62 5.82
CA GLY A 79 -8.73 12.81 5.08
C GLY A 79 -7.24 12.91 4.73
N ASP A 80 -6.37 12.07 5.29
CA ASP A 80 -4.95 12.03 4.95
C ASP A 80 -4.74 11.79 3.46
N LEU A 81 -3.76 12.49 2.88
CA LEU A 81 -3.37 12.29 1.49
C LEU A 81 -2.59 10.98 1.35
N LEU A 82 -3.00 10.13 0.41
CA LEU A 82 -2.28 8.92 0.05
C LEU A 82 -1.20 9.26 -1.00
N ARG A 83 0.06 8.95 -0.70
CA ARG A 83 1.16 9.07 -1.66
C ARG A 83 1.54 7.69 -2.19
N PHE A 84 1.28 7.44 -3.47
CA PHE A 84 1.73 6.22 -4.15
C PHE A 84 3.19 6.40 -4.56
N GLU A 85 4.09 5.63 -3.93
CA GLU A 85 5.53 5.79 -4.13
C GLU A 85 6.08 4.89 -5.22
N ALA A 86 5.56 3.66 -5.33
CA ALA A 86 6.04 2.68 -6.30
C ALA A 86 4.95 1.66 -6.65
N ARG A 87 5.13 1.03 -7.82
CA ARG A 87 4.47 -0.22 -8.21
C ARG A 87 5.57 -1.25 -8.47
N TYR A 88 5.69 -2.23 -7.60
CA TYR A 88 6.62 -3.32 -7.74
C TYR A 88 5.99 -4.46 -8.51
N ALA A 89 6.72 -4.97 -9.50
CA ALA A 89 6.44 -6.21 -10.18
C ALA A 89 7.41 -7.26 -9.65
N MET A 90 6.89 -8.22 -8.90
CA MET A 90 7.64 -9.28 -8.24
C MET A 90 7.31 -10.62 -8.89
N MET A 91 8.21 -11.59 -8.78
CA MET A 91 8.01 -12.94 -9.29
C MET A 91 7.99 -13.91 -8.12
N THR A 92 6.99 -14.78 -8.07
CA THR A 92 6.92 -15.87 -7.10
C THR A 92 7.89 -16.99 -7.48
N ALA A 93 8.10 -17.95 -6.57
CA ALA A 93 8.92 -19.13 -6.86
C ALA A 93 8.37 -19.97 -8.03
N ASP A 94 7.05 -19.95 -8.25
CA ASP A 94 6.38 -20.66 -9.33
C ASP A 94 6.42 -19.90 -10.68
N GLY A 95 7.01 -18.70 -10.70
CA GLY A 95 7.14 -17.87 -11.90
C GLY A 95 5.94 -16.96 -12.18
N ASP A 96 4.96 -16.91 -11.30
CA ASP A 96 3.84 -15.98 -11.40
C ASP A 96 4.25 -14.56 -11.05
N GLN A 97 3.62 -13.57 -11.67
CA GLN A 97 3.86 -12.16 -11.37
C GLN A 97 2.86 -11.67 -10.30
N VAL A 98 3.40 -11.06 -9.24
CA VAL A 98 2.63 -10.36 -8.21
C VAL A 98 2.95 -8.87 -8.32
N GLU A 99 1.91 -8.04 -8.29
CA GLU A 99 2.07 -6.60 -8.33
C GLU A 99 1.66 -5.97 -7.02
N ILE A 100 2.52 -5.11 -6.48
CA ILE A 100 2.34 -4.47 -5.18
C ILE A 100 2.51 -2.97 -5.33
N VAL A 101 1.53 -2.22 -4.83
CA VAL A 101 1.62 -0.76 -4.79
C VAL A 101 2.04 -0.32 -3.39
N LEU A 102 3.14 0.41 -3.31
CA LEU A 102 3.62 1.01 -2.07
C LEU A 102 2.95 2.37 -1.84
N ILE A 103 2.32 2.53 -0.69
CA ILE A 103 1.61 3.74 -0.31
C ILE A 103 2.25 4.29 0.96
N ALA A 104 2.72 5.53 0.91
CA ALA A 104 3.19 6.26 2.08
C ALA A 104 2.07 7.13 2.67
N LEU A 105 2.01 7.14 4.00
CA LEU A 105 1.11 7.96 4.79
C LEU A 105 1.84 9.22 5.33
N PRO A 106 1.10 10.27 5.73
CA PRO A 106 1.72 11.51 6.21
C PRO A 106 2.57 11.37 7.48
N ASP A 107 2.34 10.32 8.27
CA ASP A 107 3.13 10.00 9.47
C ASP A 107 4.47 9.31 9.16
N GLY A 108 4.76 9.06 7.88
CA GLY A 108 5.98 8.40 7.41
C GLY A 108 5.88 6.89 7.34
N SER A 109 4.79 6.29 7.82
CA SER A 109 4.55 4.86 7.67
C SER A 109 4.23 4.49 6.22
N ARG A 110 4.44 3.22 5.89
CA ARG A 110 4.16 2.67 4.57
C ARG A 110 3.31 1.42 4.69
N VAL A 111 2.41 1.27 3.71
CA VAL A 111 1.60 0.08 3.53
C VAL A 111 1.71 -0.39 2.09
N ALA A 112 1.65 -1.70 1.92
CA ALA A 112 1.70 -2.39 0.64
C ALA A 112 0.30 -2.84 0.25
N LEU A 113 -0.15 -2.48 -0.95
CA LEU A 113 -1.42 -2.91 -1.53
C LEU A 113 -1.14 -3.98 -2.60
N PRO A 114 -1.41 -5.27 -2.33
CA PRO A 114 -1.39 -6.30 -3.37
C PRO A 114 -2.49 -6.05 -4.41
N LEU A 115 -2.15 -6.15 -5.70
CA LEU A 115 -3.11 -6.05 -6.80
C LEU A 115 -3.63 -7.41 -7.27
N SER A 116 -3.05 -8.49 -6.76
CA SER A 116 -3.48 -9.88 -6.91
C SER A 116 -3.48 -10.56 -5.52
N PRO A 117 -4.21 -11.67 -5.33
CA PRO A 117 -4.10 -12.45 -4.10
C PRO A 117 -2.65 -12.85 -3.82
N MET A 118 -2.22 -12.68 -2.56
CA MET A 118 -0.93 -13.15 -2.07
C MET A 118 -1.19 -14.18 -0.96
N SER A 119 -0.51 -15.31 -1.01
CA SER A 119 -0.35 -16.23 0.12
C SER A 119 1.13 -16.31 0.47
N ALA A 120 1.44 -16.68 1.71
CA ALA A 120 2.76 -17.20 2.04
C ALA A 120 2.95 -18.60 1.44
#